data_AF-A0A7G9YIW0-F1
#
_entry.id   AF-A0A7G9YIW0-F1
#
_cell.length_a   1.000
_cell.length_b   1.000
_cell.length_c   1.000
_cell.angle_alpha   90.00
_cell.angle_beta   90.00
_cell.angle_gamma   90.00
#
_symmetry.space_group_name_H-M   'P 1'
#
loop_
_entity.id
_entity.type
_entity.pdbx_description
1 polymer ?
#
loop_
_entity_poly.entity_id
_entity_poly.type
_entity_poly.pdbx_seq_one_letter_code
_entity_poly.pdbx_strand_id
1 'polypeptide(L)'
;MKICVTSTGPSLDAPVDPRFGRCQYFVIVDSETMEYEAMQNPSIGASGGAGIQAAQNVSGKGVSVVITGNLGPNAVQTLTAAGITMVTGASGTVRDAVEQYKSGGLSQTTSPTVPEYSGLGGAGVGAGAGAGMGGGGGRGGGRGGGRGMGGGMGRGMGMGVPVTPTPAPTPAPTPTPAPTPAPTPAPTPAPVTSQPAQTRDEEIQALERQMEAIKAKLEELKR
;
A
#
# COMPACT_ATOMS: atom_id res chain seq x y z
N MET A 1 -25.71 -10.77 3.25
CA MET A 1 -24.49 -10.00 3.64
C MET A 1 -23.45 -10.12 2.53
N LYS A 2 -22.71 -9.04 2.18
CA LYS A 2 -21.71 -9.09 1.10
C LYS A 2 -20.29 -9.42 1.59
N ILE A 3 -19.71 -10.47 1.02
CA ILE A 3 -18.35 -10.96 1.28
C ILE A 3 -17.51 -10.80 0.02
N CYS A 4 -16.39 -10.10 0.10
CA CYS A 4 -15.41 -10.00 -0.98
C CYS A 4 -14.30 -11.02 -0.76
N VAL A 5 -14.01 -11.82 -1.78
CA VAL A 5 -12.89 -12.76 -1.79
C VAL A 5 -11.91 -12.36 -2.88
N THR A 6 -10.63 -12.31 -2.52
CA THR A 6 -9.55 -12.10 -3.49
C THR A 6 -9.34 -13.36 -4.31
N SER A 7 -9.26 -13.24 -5.62
CA SER A 7 -9.23 -14.39 -6.52
C SER A 7 -8.24 -14.19 -7.68
N THR A 8 -7.71 -15.30 -8.14
CA THR A 8 -6.90 -15.37 -9.37
C THR A 8 -7.75 -15.42 -10.64
N GLY A 9 -9.06 -15.67 -10.51
CA GLY A 9 -10.01 -15.72 -11.62
C GLY A 9 -11.41 -15.19 -11.27
N PRO A 10 -12.30 -15.05 -12.26
CA PRO A 10 -13.60 -14.41 -12.07
C PRO A 10 -14.71 -15.34 -11.57
N SER A 11 -14.44 -16.61 -11.26
CA SER A 11 -15.46 -17.59 -10.84
C SER A 11 -15.36 -17.97 -9.37
N LEU A 12 -16.40 -18.59 -8.83
CA LEU A 12 -16.40 -19.16 -7.47
C LEU A 12 -15.43 -20.33 -7.30
N ASP A 13 -15.11 -21.02 -8.38
CA ASP A 13 -14.21 -22.18 -8.37
C ASP A 13 -12.74 -21.76 -8.63
N ALA A 14 -12.51 -20.47 -8.87
CA ALA A 14 -11.16 -19.94 -9.01
C ALA A 14 -10.44 -19.95 -7.65
N PRO A 15 -9.11 -20.19 -7.64
CA PRO A 15 -8.35 -20.19 -6.41
C PRO A 15 -8.20 -18.78 -5.83
N VAL A 16 -8.22 -18.71 -4.49
CA VAL A 16 -8.02 -17.48 -3.73
C VAL A 16 -6.64 -16.90 -4.01
N ASP A 17 -6.56 -15.58 -4.27
CA ASP A 17 -5.26 -14.90 -4.42
C ASP A 17 -4.69 -14.55 -3.04
N PRO A 18 -3.44 -14.90 -2.73
CA PRO A 18 -2.85 -14.58 -1.43
C PRO A 18 -2.59 -13.08 -1.23
N ARG A 19 -2.71 -12.22 -2.25
CA ARG A 19 -2.39 -10.79 -2.17
C ARG A 19 -3.65 -9.95 -2.30
N PHE A 20 -3.96 -9.13 -1.29
CA PHE A 20 -5.11 -8.25 -1.38
C PHE A 20 -4.96 -7.11 -2.42
N GLY A 21 -3.96 -6.24 -2.25
CA GLY A 21 -3.87 -5.02 -3.07
C GLY A 21 -3.56 -5.28 -4.55
N ARG A 22 -2.99 -6.45 -4.87
CA ARG A 22 -2.56 -6.85 -6.21
C ARG A 22 -3.17 -8.17 -6.65
N CYS A 23 -4.33 -8.57 -6.10
CA CYS A 23 -5.08 -9.70 -6.65
C CYS A 23 -5.47 -9.42 -8.10
N GLN A 24 -5.80 -10.47 -8.85
CA GLN A 24 -6.32 -10.31 -10.21
C GLN A 24 -7.79 -9.88 -10.21
N TYR A 25 -8.59 -10.49 -9.35
CA TYR A 25 -10.03 -10.25 -9.26
C TYR A 25 -10.48 -10.10 -7.81
N PHE A 26 -11.53 -9.32 -7.62
CA PHE A 26 -12.38 -9.30 -6.44
C PHE A 26 -13.69 -10.00 -6.78
N VAL A 27 -14.01 -11.08 -6.09
CA VAL A 27 -15.28 -11.80 -6.24
C VAL A 27 -16.14 -11.44 -5.04
N ILE A 28 -17.22 -10.69 -5.28
CA ILE A 28 -18.16 -10.24 -4.26
C ILE A 28 -19.33 -11.21 -4.28
N VAL A 29 -19.50 -11.95 -3.19
CA VAL A 29 -20.52 -12.98 -3.02
C VAL A 29 -21.51 -12.51 -1.97
N ASP A 30 -22.81 -12.69 -2.21
CA ASP A 30 -23.81 -12.59 -1.16
C ASP A 30 -23.86 -13.91 -0.37
N SER A 31 -23.64 -13.84 0.94
CA SER A 31 -23.61 -15.00 1.83
C SER A 31 -24.93 -15.76 1.93
N GLU A 32 -26.05 -15.10 1.62
CA GLU A 32 -27.41 -15.64 1.74
C GLU A 32 -27.84 -16.33 0.44
N THR A 33 -27.66 -15.69 -0.72
CA THR A 33 -28.12 -16.21 -2.02
C THR A 33 -27.03 -16.97 -2.79
N MET A 34 -25.75 -16.82 -2.41
CA MET A 34 -24.59 -17.29 -3.18
C MET A 34 -24.45 -16.67 -4.58
N GLU A 35 -25.22 -15.61 -4.88
CA GLU A 35 -25.00 -14.80 -6.07
C GLU A 35 -23.66 -14.08 -5.96
N TYR A 36 -22.95 -13.95 -7.09
CA TYR A 36 -21.64 -13.32 -7.10
C TYR A 36 -21.45 -12.37 -8.28
N GLU A 37 -20.68 -11.33 -8.04
CA GLU A 37 -20.15 -10.41 -9.05
C GLU A 37 -18.62 -10.50 -9.00
N ALA A 38 -18.00 -10.73 -10.16
CA ALA A 38 -16.54 -10.69 -10.27
C ALA A 38 -16.08 -9.40 -10.94
N MET A 39 -15.09 -8.76 -10.34
CA MET A 39 -14.49 -7.53 -10.85
C MET A 39 -12.99 -7.70 -10.98
N GLN A 40 -12.44 -7.26 -12.11
CA GLN A 40 -11.00 -7.18 -12.27
C GLN A 40 -10.43 -6.07 -11.38
N ASN A 41 -9.28 -6.30 -10.76
CA ASN A 41 -8.63 -5.30 -9.92
C ASN A 41 -7.86 -4.27 -10.77
N PRO A 42 -8.33 -3.01 -10.87
CA PRO A 42 -7.60 -1.97 -11.61
C PRO A 42 -6.27 -1.59 -10.94
N SER A 43 -6.13 -1.87 -9.64
CA SER A 43 -4.97 -1.49 -8.82
C SER A 43 -3.78 -2.45 -8.96
N ILE A 44 -3.91 -3.53 -9.74
CA ILE A 44 -2.88 -4.57 -9.86
C ILE A 44 -1.52 -4.02 -10.33
N GLY A 45 -1.55 -3.06 -11.25
CA GLY A 45 -0.38 -2.43 -11.86
C GLY A 45 0.11 -1.17 -11.15
N ALA A 46 -0.49 -0.78 -10.02
CA ALA A 46 -0.11 0.45 -9.33
C ALA A 46 1.36 0.39 -8.85
N SER A 47 2.10 1.48 -9.12
CA SER A 47 3.49 1.64 -8.67
C SER A 47 3.58 1.78 -7.14
N GLY A 48 2.53 2.29 -6.50
CA GLY A 48 2.38 2.40 -5.05
C GLY A 48 0.91 2.50 -4.64
N GLY A 49 0.61 2.22 -3.38
CA GLY A 49 -0.74 2.39 -2.82
C GLY A 49 -1.80 1.41 -3.34
N ALA A 50 -1.41 0.32 -4.00
CA ALA A 50 -2.35 -0.67 -4.57
C ALA A 50 -3.39 -1.17 -3.55
N GLY A 51 -2.96 -1.39 -2.29
CA GLY A 51 -3.85 -1.80 -1.20
C GLY A 51 -4.87 -0.74 -0.78
N ILE A 52 -4.54 0.55 -0.85
CA ILE A 52 -5.46 1.64 -0.52
C ILE A 52 -6.54 1.74 -1.60
N GLN A 53 -6.12 1.76 -2.86
CA GLN A 53 -7.02 1.82 -4.01
C GLN A 53 -7.95 0.60 -4.06
N ALA A 54 -7.40 -0.60 -3.85
CA ALA A 54 -8.19 -1.82 -3.72
C ALA A 54 -9.24 -1.71 -2.60
N ALA A 55 -8.85 -1.26 -1.41
CA ALA A 55 -9.77 -1.12 -0.27
C ALA A 55 -10.89 -0.10 -0.55
N GLN A 56 -10.58 1.02 -1.22
CA GLN A 56 -11.58 2.02 -1.63
C GLN A 56 -12.56 1.47 -2.67
N ASN A 57 -12.07 0.71 -3.65
CA ASN A 57 -12.94 0.09 -4.66
C ASN A 57 -13.89 -0.95 -4.04
N VAL A 58 -13.36 -1.76 -3.11
CA VAL A 58 -14.15 -2.79 -2.42
C VAL A 58 -15.16 -2.16 -1.45
N SER A 59 -14.78 -1.10 -0.72
CA SER A 59 -15.70 -0.41 0.20
C SER A 59 -16.86 0.26 -0.54
N GLY A 60 -16.61 0.82 -1.73
CA GLY A 60 -17.64 1.40 -2.59
C GLY A 60 -18.74 0.42 -3.02
N LYS A 61 -18.50 -0.90 -2.94
CA LYS A 61 -19.49 -1.94 -3.26
C LYS A 61 -20.36 -2.37 -2.08
N GLY A 62 -20.18 -1.76 -0.91
CA GLY A 62 -20.92 -2.10 0.31
C GLY A 62 -20.55 -3.48 0.86
N VAL A 63 -19.29 -3.88 0.70
CA VAL A 63 -18.76 -5.13 1.23
C VAL A 63 -18.60 -5.01 2.74
N SER A 64 -19.07 -6.01 3.49
CA SER A 64 -18.94 -6.05 4.95
C SER A 64 -17.70 -6.81 5.39
N VAL A 65 -17.27 -7.80 4.60
CA VAL A 65 -16.19 -8.73 4.94
C VAL A 65 -15.25 -8.92 3.75
N VAL A 66 -13.94 -8.88 3.99
CA VAL A 66 -12.92 -9.19 2.99
C VAL A 66 -12.15 -10.44 3.43
N ILE A 67 -12.11 -11.45 2.56
CA ILE A 67 -11.34 -12.67 2.73
C ILE A 67 -10.15 -12.67 1.76
N THR A 68 -8.95 -12.82 2.32
CA THR A 68 -7.69 -12.78 1.56
C THR A 68 -6.60 -13.58 2.26
N GLY A 69 -5.51 -13.88 1.58
CA GLY A 69 -4.32 -14.45 2.23
C GLY A 69 -3.63 -13.42 3.13
N ASN A 70 -3.09 -12.37 2.51
CA ASN A 70 -2.23 -11.39 3.16
C ASN A 70 -2.75 -9.96 2.99
N LEU A 71 -2.65 -9.18 4.06
CA LEU A 71 -2.98 -7.76 4.10
C LEU A 71 -1.77 -6.94 4.56
N GLY A 72 -1.46 -5.89 3.80
CA GLY A 72 -0.46 -4.90 4.17
C GLY A 72 -1.04 -3.79 5.07
N PRO A 73 -0.18 -3.03 5.76
CA PRO A 73 -0.56 -1.99 6.73
C PRO A 73 -1.55 -0.97 6.17
N ASN A 74 -1.29 -0.47 4.96
CA ASN A 74 -2.14 0.53 4.32
C ASN A 74 -3.53 -0.01 3.97
N ALA A 75 -3.61 -1.28 3.57
CA ALA A 75 -4.89 -1.92 3.29
C ALA A 75 -5.69 -2.13 4.58
N VAL A 76 -5.04 -2.59 5.66
CA VAL A 76 -5.68 -2.78 6.97
C VAL A 76 -6.26 -1.48 7.49
N GLN A 77 -5.50 -0.39 7.46
CA GLN A 77 -5.97 0.92 7.90
C GLN A 77 -7.21 1.38 7.10
N THR A 78 -7.17 1.23 5.78
CA THR A 78 -8.27 1.67 4.90
C THR A 78 -9.53 0.83 5.10
N LEU A 79 -9.39 -0.50 5.19
CA LEU A 79 -10.51 -1.42 5.42
C LEU A 79 -11.12 -1.23 6.81
N THR A 80 -10.29 -1.00 7.83
CA THR A 80 -10.75 -0.70 9.19
C THR A 80 -11.55 0.60 9.23
N ALA A 81 -11.04 1.67 8.58
CA ALA A 81 -11.74 2.95 8.49
C ALA A 81 -13.08 2.85 7.76
N ALA A 82 -13.20 1.91 6.82
CA ALA A 82 -14.46 1.60 6.12
C ALA A 82 -15.40 0.67 6.92
N GLY A 83 -15.01 0.23 8.12
CA GLY A 83 -15.81 -0.69 8.93
C GLY A 83 -15.89 -2.11 8.35
N ILE A 84 -14.92 -2.51 7.53
CA ILE A 84 -14.89 -3.81 6.86
C ILE A 84 -14.11 -4.80 7.70
N THR A 85 -14.73 -5.95 7.99
CA THR A 85 -14.06 -7.05 8.70
C THR A 85 -13.07 -7.73 7.76
N MET A 86 -11.82 -7.84 8.21
CA MET A 86 -10.77 -8.51 7.45
C MET A 86 -10.57 -9.92 7.98
N VAL A 87 -10.49 -10.87 7.07
CA VAL A 87 -10.39 -12.29 7.36
C VAL A 87 -9.22 -12.86 6.58
N THR A 88 -8.36 -13.60 7.28
CA THR A 88 -7.17 -14.21 6.70
C THR A 88 -7.12 -15.71 6.96
N GLY A 89 -6.25 -16.41 6.22
CA GLY A 89 -6.04 -17.85 6.38
C GLY A 89 -7.00 -18.73 5.58
N ALA A 90 -7.83 -18.14 4.71
CA ALA A 90 -8.60 -18.91 3.75
C ALA A 90 -7.69 -19.53 2.69
N SER A 91 -7.99 -20.77 2.33
CA SER A 91 -7.29 -21.52 1.30
C SER A 91 -8.28 -22.32 0.45
N GLY A 92 -7.87 -22.68 -0.76
CA GLY A 92 -8.72 -23.35 -1.74
C GLY A 92 -9.37 -22.37 -2.73
N THR A 93 -10.60 -22.66 -3.10
CA THR A 93 -11.40 -21.85 -4.03
C THR A 93 -12.13 -20.71 -3.32
N VAL A 94 -12.65 -19.75 -4.09
CA VAL A 94 -13.50 -18.69 -3.55
C VAL A 94 -14.72 -19.26 -2.81
N ARG A 95 -15.34 -20.32 -3.34
CA ARG A 95 -16.44 -21.03 -2.67
C ARG A 95 -16.02 -21.57 -1.31
N ASP A 96 -14.89 -22.28 -1.26
CA ASP A 96 -14.36 -22.86 -0.01
C ASP A 96 -14.12 -21.76 1.04
N ALA A 97 -13.59 -20.61 0.61
CA ALA A 97 -13.34 -19.47 1.48
C ALA A 97 -14.63 -18.90 2.11
N VAL A 98 -15.70 -18.78 1.32
CA VAL A 98 -17.01 -18.32 1.81
C VAL A 98 -17.62 -19.34 2.78
N GLU A 99 -17.51 -20.64 2.49
CA GLU A 99 -18.00 -21.70 3.36
C GLU A 99 -17.21 -21.80 4.69
N GLN A 100 -15.89 -21.66 4.64
CA GLN A 100 -15.03 -21.58 5.82
C GLN A 100 -15.37 -20.36 6.69
N TYR A 101 -15.74 -19.24 6.07
CA TYR A 101 -16.22 -18.07 6.80
C TYR A 101 -17.56 -18.34 7.49
N LYS A 102 -18.53 -18.91 6.77
CA LYS A 102 -19.88 -19.22 7.29
C LYS A 102 -19.85 -20.24 8.43
N SER A 103 -18.91 -21.18 8.40
CA SER A 103 -18.69 -22.17 9.46
C SER A 103 -17.90 -21.62 10.67
N GLY A 104 -17.44 -20.37 10.61
CA GLY A 104 -16.65 -19.74 11.69
C GLY A 104 -15.21 -20.22 11.77
N GLY A 105 -14.71 -20.93 10.74
CA GLY A 105 -13.37 -21.52 10.71
C GLY A 105 -12.24 -20.54 10.38
N LEU A 106 -12.54 -19.29 10.04
CA LEU A 106 -11.54 -18.31 9.63
C LEU A 106 -11.21 -17.29 10.73
N SER A 107 -9.93 -16.95 10.82
CA SER A 107 -9.43 -15.95 11.77
C SER A 107 -9.66 -14.54 11.24
N GLN A 108 -10.47 -13.78 11.97
CA GLN A 108 -10.59 -12.34 11.76
C GLN A 108 -9.30 -11.66 12.22
N THR A 109 -8.83 -10.67 11.48
CA THR A 109 -7.66 -9.88 11.86
C THR A 109 -7.99 -8.39 11.81
N THR A 110 -7.44 -7.64 12.75
CA THR A 110 -7.40 -6.17 12.75
C THR A 110 -5.98 -5.65 12.56
N SER A 111 -5.01 -6.57 12.38
CA SER A 111 -3.58 -6.27 12.25
C SER A 111 -3.05 -6.74 10.89
N PRO A 112 -2.04 -6.05 10.32
CA PRO A 112 -1.42 -6.45 9.07
C PRO A 112 -0.68 -7.79 9.22
N THR A 113 -0.79 -8.62 8.18
CA THR A 113 -0.18 -9.97 8.12
C THR A 113 1.22 -9.92 7.49
N VAL A 114 1.53 -8.87 6.74
CA VAL A 114 2.87 -8.65 6.16
C VAL A 114 3.57 -7.43 6.78
N PRO A 115 4.90 -7.45 6.93
CA PRO A 115 5.66 -6.32 7.46
C PRO A 115 5.45 -5.05 6.63
N GLU A 116 5.66 -3.89 7.27
CA GLU A 116 5.46 -2.56 6.67
C GLU A 116 6.36 -2.26 5.44
N TYR A 117 7.30 -3.15 5.14
CA TYR A 117 8.40 -2.92 4.20
C TYR A 117 8.50 -4.03 3.14
N SER A 118 7.54 -4.08 2.22
CA SER A 118 7.66 -4.90 1.00
C SER A 118 7.60 -3.98 -0.21
N GLY A 119 8.72 -3.31 -0.52
CA GLY A 119 8.78 -2.44 -1.70
C GLY A 119 9.94 -1.44 -1.88
N LEU A 120 10.94 -1.35 -0.99
CA LEU A 120 12.13 -0.51 -1.26
C LEU A 120 13.41 -1.32 -1.06
N GLY A 121 14.18 -1.49 -2.13
CA GLY A 121 15.51 -2.07 -2.06
C GLY A 121 16.50 -1.15 -1.36
N GLY A 122 17.37 -1.75 -0.56
CA GLY A 122 18.78 -1.37 -0.40
C GLY A 122 19.10 -0.14 0.47
N ALA A 123 19.44 -0.38 1.73
CA ALA A 123 20.71 0.05 2.35
C ALA A 123 20.71 -0.39 3.82
N GLY A 124 21.65 -1.27 4.17
CA GLY A 124 21.77 -1.83 5.51
C GLY A 124 22.05 -0.77 6.57
N VAL A 125 21.30 -0.84 7.66
CA VAL A 125 21.69 -0.23 8.94
C VAL A 125 22.71 -1.18 9.57
N GLY A 126 23.95 -1.07 9.12
CA GLY A 126 25.10 -1.63 9.82
C GLY A 126 25.38 -0.79 11.06
N ALA A 127 24.93 -1.30 12.21
CA ALA A 127 25.40 -0.85 13.51
C ALA A 127 26.92 -1.04 13.59
N GLY A 128 27.65 0.07 13.67
CA GLY A 128 29.09 0.10 13.84
C GLY A 128 29.48 1.18 14.83
N ALA A 129 29.45 0.84 16.11
CA ALA A 129 30.05 1.61 17.18
C ALA A 129 31.57 1.77 16.91
N GLY A 130 32.06 3.00 16.94
CA GLY A 130 33.48 3.30 16.79
C GLY A 130 33.82 4.62 17.47
N ALA A 131 34.20 4.52 18.75
CA ALA A 131 34.75 5.60 19.55
C ALA A 131 36.03 6.17 18.92
N GLY A 132 36.22 7.48 18.97
CA GLY A 132 37.42 8.16 18.47
C GLY A 132 37.60 9.53 19.10
N MET A 133 38.20 9.53 20.30
CA MET A 133 38.60 10.66 21.12
C MET A 133 39.89 11.30 20.56
N GLY A 134 40.03 12.63 20.62
CA GLY A 134 41.29 13.36 20.39
C GLY A 134 41.05 14.67 19.64
N GLY A 135 41.23 15.87 20.18
CA GLY A 135 42.26 16.33 21.11
C GLY A 135 43.34 17.05 20.30
N GLY A 136 43.41 18.39 20.38
CA GLY A 136 44.52 19.13 19.80
C GLY A 136 44.22 20.58 19.42
N GLY A 137 44.35 21.49 20.40
CA GLY A 137 44.52 22.91 20.15
C GLY A 137 45.90 23.22 19.58
N GLY A 138 46.01 24.32 18.81
CA GLY A 138 47.29 24.79 18.29
C GLY A 138 47.17 25.98 17.34
N ARG A 139 46.69 27.13 17.85
CA ARG A 139 46.98 28.45 17.27
C ARG A 139 48.36 28.87 17.76
N GLY A 140 49.28 29.19 16.85
CA GLY A 140 50.58 29.76 17.21
C GLY A 140 51.38 30.12 15.97
N GLY A 141 51.69 31.40 15.79
CA GLY A 141 52.21 31.99 14.55
C GLY A 141 53.71 31.82 14.34
N GLY A 142 54.21 32.36 13.23
CA GLY A 142 55.64 32.32 12.93
C GLY A 142 56.02 32.93 11.59
N ARG A 143 56.15 34.25 11.59
CA ARG A 143 56.67 35.10 10.52
C ARG A 143 58.19 34.91 10.41
N GLY A 144 58.74 34.72 9.20
CA GLY A 144 60.20 34.73 9.03
C GLY A 144 60.66 34.51 7.59
N GLY A 145 61.08 35.58 6.92
CA GLY A 145 61.75 35.52 5.63
C GLY A 145 63.22 35.11 5.77
N GLY A 146 63.78 34.53 4.71
CA GLY A 146 65.19 34.14 4.66
C GLY A 146 65.63 33.82 3.24
N ARG A 147 66.51 34.67 2.72
CA ARG A 147 67.17 34.67 1.41
C ARG A 147 68.46 33.86 1.55
N GLY A 148 68.77 32.92 0.65
CA GLY A 148 70.06 32.20 0.75
C GLY A 148 70.35 31.16 -0.31
N MET A 149 71.35 31.47 -1.13
CA MET A 149 72.08 30.64 -2.09
C MET A 149 72.55 29.27 -1.56
N GLY A 150 72.76 28.31 -2.47
CA GLY A 150 73.79 27.29 -2.28
C GLY A 150 73.58 26.02 -3.09
N GLY A 151 74.32 25.86 -4.19
CA GLY A 151 74.35 24.62 -4.96
C GLY A 151 74.98 23.46 -4.17
N GLY A 152 74.57 22.25 -4.51
CA GLY A 152 75.09 21.03 -3.92
C GLY A 152 74.63 19.79 -4.66
N MET A 153 75.45 19.33 -5.60
CA MET A 153 75.38 18.01 -6.22
C MET A 153 75.53 16.94 -5.12
N GLY A 154 74.54 16.08 -4.95
CA GLY A 154 74.52 15.04 -3.92
C GLY A 154 73.73 13.83 -4.36
N ARG A 155 74.45 12.75 -4.60
CA ARG A 155 74.06 11.48 -5.19
C ARG A 155 73.58 10.51 -4.10
N GLY A 156 72.41 9.90 -4.30
CA GLY A 156 72.13 8.55 -3.81
C GLY A 156 71.13 8.39 -2.66
N MET A 157 70.42 7.25 -2.74
CA MET A 157 69.55 6.60 -1.73
C MET A 157 68.19 7.32 -1.55
N GLY A 158 67.08 6.83 -2.09
CA GLY A 158 66.54 5.49 -1.91
C GLY A 158 65.44 5.56 -0.86
N MET A 159 64.17 5.58 -1.30
CA MET A 159 62.94 5.16 -0.59
C MET A 159 61.74 5.68 -1.39
N GLY A 160 61.00 4.76 -2.00
CA GLY A 160 59.77 5.07 -2.72
C GLY A 160 58.69 5.55 -1.76
N VAL A 161 58.22 6.77 -1.98
CA VAL A 161 56.95 7.25 -1.42
C VAL A 161 55.87 7.07 -2.49
N PRO A 162 54.74 6.42 -2.18
CA PRO A 162 53.63 6.35 -3.11
C PRO A 162 53.09 7.77 -3.34
N VAL A 163 53.06 8.21 -4.59
CA VAL A 163 52.31 9.39 -5.02
C VAL A 163 50.83 9.08 -4.82
N THR A 164 50.27 9.53 -3.70
CA THR A 164 48.82 9.62 -3.56
C THR A 164 48.35 10.79 -4.43
N PRO A 165 47.41 10.58 -5.36
CA PRO A 165 46.84 11.70 -6.10
C PRO A 165 46.13 12.63 -5.11
N THR A 166 46.43 13.92 -5.18
CA THR A 166 45.70 14.97 -4.48
C THR A 166 44.20 14.81 -4.80
N PRO A 167 43.32 14.66 -3.80
CA PRO A 167 41.88 14.65 -4.08
C PRO A 167 41.47 16.01 -4.64
N ALA A 168 40.72 15.98 -5.74
CA ALA A 168 40.10 17.15 -6.34
C ALA A 168 39.24 17.90 -5.30
N PRO A 169 39.12 19.23 -5.38
CA PRO A 169 38.29 19.99 -4.45
C PRO A 169 36.85 19.48 -4.49
N THR A 170 36.33 19.07 -3.33
CA THR A 170 34.93 18.71 -3.15
C THR A 170 34.06 19.88 -3.60
N PRO A 171 33.11 19.70 -4.53
CA PRO A 171 32.18 20.76 -4.87
C PRO A 171 31.38 21.16 -3.62
N ALA A 172 31.22 22.45 -3.42
CA ALA A 172 30.40 22.99 -2.34
C ALA A 172 28.99 22.39 -2.39
N PRO A 173 28.36 22.08 -1.24
CA PRO A 173 27.00 21.57 -1.24
C PRO A 173 26.07 22.59 -1.90
N THR A 174 25.39 22.16 -2.95
CA THR A 174 24.31 22.90 -3.59
C THR A 174 23.27 23.25 -2.53
N PRO A 175 22.78 24.50 -2.44
CA PRO A 175 21.74 24.84 -1.49
C PRO A 175 20.52 23.96 -1.73
N THR A 176 20.09 23.25 -0.69
CA THR A 176 18.83 22.51 -0.67
C THR A 176 17.71 23.46 -1.08
N PRO A 177 16.92 23.17 -2.14
CA PRO A 177 15.78 24.01 -2.47
C PRO A 177 14.83 24.04 -1.27
N ALA A 178 14.39 25.24 -0.91
CA ALA A 178 13.37 25.45 0.12
C ALA A 178 12.13 24.60 -0.19
N PRO A 179 11.43 24.06 0.83
CA PRO A 179 10.22 23.28 0.60
C PRO A 179 9.21 24.12 -0.17
N THR A 180 8.75 23.60 -1.31
CA THR A 180 7.64 24.14 -2.07
C THR A 180 6.45 24.31 -1.13
N PRO A 181 5.84 25.51 -1.01
CA PRO A 181 4.65 25.68 -0.19
C PRO A 181 3.56 24.71 -0.66
N ALA A 182 2.92 24.04 0.30
CA ALA A 182 1.81 23.14 0.03
C ALA A 182 0.74 23.85 -0.83
N PRO A 183 0.15 23.17 -1.83
CA PRO A 183 -0.90 23.77 -2.62
C PRO A 183 -2.04 24.19 -1.69
N THR A 184 -2.44 25.46 -1.81
CA THR A 184 -3.64 25.99 -1.16
C THR A 184 -4.82 25.06 -1.46
N PRO A 185 -5.57 24.60 -0.46
CA PRO A 185 -6.75 23.78 -0.72
C PRO A 185 -7.72 24.57 -1.60
N ALA A 186 -8.11 23.97 -2.72
CA ALA A 186 -9.13 24.51 -3.61
C ALA A 186 -10.42 24.76 -2.81
N PRO A 187 -11.18 25.82 -3.12
CA PRO A 187 -12.41 26.12 -2.39
C PRO A 187 -13.35 24.91 -2.44
N THR A 188 -13.76 24.47 -1.25
CA THR A 188 -14.81 23.48 -1.03
C THR A 188 -16.00 23.82 -1.93
N PRO A 189 -16.43 22.91 -2.84
CA PRO A 189 -17.68 23.12 -3.54
C PRO A 189 -18.80 23.17 -2.50
N ALA A 190 -19.60 24.23 -2.56
CA ALA A 190 -20.82 24.39 -1.78
C ALA A 190 -21.69 23.13 -1.91
N PRO A 191 -22.46 22.76 -0.87
CA PRO A 191 -23.33 21.58 -0.92
C PRO A 191 -24.31 21.74 -2.07
N VAL A 192 -24.13 20.93 -3.11
CA VAL A 192 -25.09 20.82 -4.20
C VAL A 192 -26.33 20.18 -3.61
N THR A 193 -27.34 21.02 -3.41
CA THR A 193 -28.68 20.60 -3.01
C THR A 193 -29.33 19.98 -4.24
N SER A 194 -29.35 18.66 -4.33
CA SER A 194 -30.10 17.87 -5.32
C SER A 194 -29.87 16.39 -4.96
N GLN A 195 -30.80 15.57 -4.48
CA GLN A 195 -32.22 15.37 -4.81
C GLN A 195 -32.91 14.67 -3.61
N PRO A 196 -34.24 14.76 -3.47
CA PRO A 196 -34.97 14.15 -2.35
C PRO A 196 -34.79 12.63 -2.37
N ALA A 197 -34.73 12.06 -1.17
CA ALA A 197 -34.86 10.62 -0.96
C ALA A 197 -36.05 10.08 -1.76
N GLN A 198 -35.78 9.48 -2.92
CA GLN A 198 -36.70 8.51 -3.48
C GLN A 198 -36.65 7.35 -2.51
N THR A 199 -37.72 7.28 -1.74
CA THR A 199 -37.78 6.57 -0.48
C THR A 199 -37.60 5.10 -0.76
N ARG A 200 -36.79 4.41 0.06
CA ARG A 200 -36.72 2.93 0.06
C ARG A 200 -38.12 2.30 0.10
N ASP A 201 -39.08 3.02 0.64
CA ASP A 201 -40.50 2.66 0.67
C ASP A 201 -41.14 2.55 -0.74
N GLU A 202 -40.75 3.38 -1.71
CA GLU A 202 -41.21 3.26 -3.11
C GLU A 202 -40.59 2.03 -3.80
N GLU A 203 -39.31 1.74 -3.54
CA GLU A 203 -38.64 0.54 -4.06
C GLU A 203 -39.25 -0.75 -3.47
N ILE A 204 -39.56 -0.74 -2.17
CA ILE A 204 -40.22 -1.86 -1.48
C ILE A 204 -41.62 -2.10 -2.07
N GLN A 205 -42.43 -1.05 -2.25
CA GLN A 205 -43.77 -1.18 -2.84
C GLN A 205 -43.73 -1.63 -4.31
N ALA A 206 -42.71 -1.24 -5.06
CA ALA A 206 -42.51 -1.71 -6.43
C ALA A 206 -42.18 -3.22 -6.47
N LEU A 207 -41.32 -3.68 -5.57
CA LEU A 207 -40.96 -5.11 -5.43
C LEU A 207 -42.16 -5.97 -4.99
N GLU A 208 -42.98 -5.48 -4.05
CA GLU A 208 -44.19 -6.18 -3.61
C GLU A 208 -45.19 -6.36 -4.76
N ARG A 209 -45.43 -5.32 -5.57
CA ARG A 209 -46.28 -5.43 -6.77
C ARG A 209 -45.72 -6.41 -7.80
N GLN A 210 -44.40 -6.46 -7.96
CA GLN A 210 -43.76 -7.43 -8.85
C GLN A 210 -43.95 -8.86 -8.36
N MET A 211 -43.82 -9.11 -7.05
CA MET A 211 -44.09 -10.44 -6.48
C MET A 211 -45.53 -10.88 -6.69
N GLU A 212 -46.50 -9.98 -6.55
CA GLU A 212 -47.92 -10.28 -6.74
C GLU A 212 -48.24 -10.60 -8.22
N ALA A 213 -47.66 -9.84 -9.15
CA ALA A 213 -47.79 -10.11 -10.58
C ALA A 213 -47.16 -11.45 -11.00
N ILE A 214 -46.02 -11.82 -10.39
CA ILE A 214 -45.38 -13.12 -10.63
C ILE A 214 -46.24 -14.27 -10.07
N LYS A 215 -46.81 -14.11 -8.87
CA LYS A 215 -47.73 -15.11 -8.29
C LYS A 215 -48.97 -15.30 -9.17
N ALA A 216 -49.55 -14.23 -9.69
CA ALA A 216 -50.71 -14.31 -10.59
C ALA A 216 -50.37 -15.05 -11.89
N LYS A 217 -49.21 -14.76 -12.51
CA LYS A 217 -48.71 -15.50 -13.68
C LYS A 217 -48.43 -16.97 -13.39
N LEU A 218 -47.94 -17.28 -12.19
CA LEU A 218 -47.66 -18.65 -11.77
C LEU A 218 -48.96 -19.47 -11.65
N GLU A 219 -50.03 -18.87 -11.12
CA GLU A 219 -51.34 -19.53 -11.04
C GLU A 219 -52.02 -19.66 -12.42
N GLU A 220 -51.82 -18.69 -13.31
CA GLU A 220 -52.25 -18.80 -14.71
C GLU A 220 -51.55 -19.94 -15.45
N LEU A 221 -50.25 -20.12 -15.22
CA LEU A 221 -49.45 -21.21 -15.82
C LEU A 221 -49.75 -22.60 -15.24
N LYS A 222 -50.35 -22.69 -14.06
CA LYS A 222 -50.75 -23.96 -13.43
C LYS A 222 -52.15 -24.42 -13.83
N ARG A 223 -52.89 -23.62 -14.59
CA ARG A 223 -54.26 -23.90 -15.03
C ARG A 223 -54.27 -24.56 -16.41
#